data_AF-A0A3D5SS27-F1
#
_entry.id   AF-A0A3D5SS27-F1
#
_cell.length_a   1.000
_cell.length_b   1.000
_cell.length_c   1.000
_cell.angle_alpha   90.00
_cell.angle_beta   90.00
_cell.angle_gamma   90.00
#
_symmetry.space_group_name_H-M   'P 1'
#
loop_
_entity.id
_entity.type
_entity.pdbx_description
1 polymer ?
#
loop_
_entity_poly.entity_id
_entity_poly.type
_entity_poly.pdbx_seq_one_letter_code
_entity_poly.pdbx_strand_id
1 'polypeptide(L)' 'MRIAILGTRGIPASYGGFETFAEHLSTRLVARGHEVTVYGRAHYISPRQLEYHGVRLKVLPTIRHKYFDTV' A
#
# COMPACT_ATOMS: atom_id res chain seq x y z
N MET A 1 4.58 12.16 -12.50
CA MET A 1 3.40 11.33 -12.86
C MET A 1 2.76 10.81 -11.59
N ARG A 2 1.43 10.63 -11.57
CA ARG A 2 0.68 10.07 -10.43
C ARG A 2 0.42 8.59 -10.66
N ILE A 3 0.83 7.76 -9.72
CA ILE A 3 0.76 6.29 -9.83
C ILE A 3 0.03 5.73 -8.62
N ALA A 4 -1.01 4.94 -8.85
CA ALA A 4 -1.75 4.24 -7.83
C ALA A 4 -1.44 2.74 -7.90
N ILE A 5 -1.07 2.14 -6.77
CA ILE A 5 -0.88 0.69 -6.64
C ILE A 5 -2.05 0.15 -5.81
N LEU A 6 -2.78 -0.78 -6.42
CA LEU A 6 -3.96 -1.46 -5.88
C LEU A 6 -3.68 -2.97 -5.77
N GLY A 7 -4.55 -3.70 -5.07
CA GLY A 7 -4.44 -5.15 -4.93
C GLY A 7 -3.38 -5.61 -3.92
N THR A 8 -2.92 -4.72 -3.04
CA THR A 8 -1.96 -5.04 -1.96
C THR A 8 -2.67 -4.99 -0.61
N ARG A 9 -2.22 -5.80 0.36
CA ARG A 9 -2.66 -5.68 1.75
C ARG A 9 -2.19 -4.37 2.38
N GLY A 10 -1.00 -3.91 1.98
CA GLY A 10 -0.39 -2.66 2.38
C GLY A 10 1.13 -2.72 2.34
N ILE A 11 1.78 -1.61 2.63
CA ILE A 11 3.22 -1.54 2.93
C ILE A 11 3.40 -0.87 4.30
N PRO A 12 4.36 -1.30 5.13
CA PRO A 12 5.43 -2.29 4.88
C PRO A 12 4.91 -3.72 4.74
N ALA A 13 5.57 -4.53 3.90
CA ALA A 13 5.15 -5.89 3.61
C ALA A 13 5.31 -6.80 4.85
N SER A 14 4.20 -7.36 5.35
CA SER A 14 4.22 -8.21 6.55
C SER A 14 4.30 -9.72 6.27
N TYR A 15 4.02 -10.16 5.03
CA TYR A 15 3.84 -11.58 4.68
C TYR A 15 4.69 -12.04 3.48
N GLY A 16 5.44 -11.13 2.86
CA GLY A 16 6.22 -11.41 1.64
C GLY A 16 5.39 -11.35 0.34
N GLY A 17 5.98 -11.76 -0.78
CA GLY A 17 5.28 -11.91 -2.07
C GLY A 17 5.05 -10.59 -2.81
N PHE A 18 3.82 -10.38 -3.29
CA PHE A 18 3.46 -9.18 -4.06
C PHE A 18 3.63 -7.90 -3.24
N GLU A 19 3.37 -7.95 -1.93
CA GLU A 19 3.55 -6.80 -1.05
C GLU A 19 5.01 -6.33 -1.00
N THR A 20 5.97 -7.25 -0.94
CA THR A 20 7.41 -6.90 -0.95
C THR A 20 7.82 -6.29 -2.28
N PHE A 21 7.28 -6.80 -3.39
CA PHE A 21 7.48 -6.19 -4.70
C PHE A 21 6.88 -4.78 -4.75
N ALA A 22 5.64 -4.59 -4.29
CA ALA A 22 4.96 -3.30 -4.28
C ALA A 22 5.69 -2.25 -3.44
N GLU A 23 6.24 -2.64 -2.28
CA GLU A 23 7.08 -1.79 -1.44
C GLU A 23 8.34 -1.34 -2.16
N HIS A 24 9.08 -2.29 -2.74
CA HIS A 24 10.30 -2.02 -3.47
C HIS A 24 10.08 -1.19 -4.75
N LEU A 25 8.97 -1.43 -5.45
CA LEU A 25 8.62 -0.69 -6.65
C LEU A 25 8.21 0.75 -6.30
N SER A 26 7.30 0.91 -5.34
CA SER A 26 6.75 2.23 -4.97
C SER A 26 7.84 3.17 -4.47
N THR A 27 8.71 2.72 -3.58
CA THR A 27 9.85 3.51 -3.06
C THR A 27 10.80 3.94 -4.17
N ARG A 28 11.12 3.04 -5.12
CA ARG A 28 11.97 3.35 -6.28
C ARG A 28 11.30 4.28 -7.30
N LEU A 29 9.98 4.26 -7.42
CA LEU A 29 9.24 5.20 -8.27
C LEU A 29 9.18 6.59 -7.64
N VAL A 30 8.99 6.67 -6.32
CA VAL A 30 9.10 7.93 -5.57
C VAL A 30 10.49 8.54 -5.71
N ALA A 31 11.54 7.73 -5.57
CA ALA A 31 12.92 8.18 -5.76
C ALA A 31 13.21 8.73 -7.18
N ARG A 32 12.41 8.36 -8.18
CA ARG A 32 12.47 8.91 -9.55
C ARG A 32 11.61 10.18 -9.74
N GLY A 33 11.05 10.73 -8.66
CA GLY A 33 10.22 11.93 -8.69
C GLY A 33 8.75 11.66 -9.06
N HIS A 34 8.28 10.42 -8.93
CA HIS A 34 6.87 10.11 -9.14
C HIS A 34 6.05 10.22 -7.84
N GLU A 35 4.79 10.57 -8.01
CA GLU A 35 3.85 10.73 -6.92
C GLU A 35 3.08 9.40 -6.76
N VAL A 36 3.51 8.55 -5.82
CA VAL A 36 2.98 7.19 -5.68
C VAL A 36 2.04 7.08 -4.50
N THR A 37 0.90 6.41 -4.69
CA THR A 37 -0.05 6.09 -3.62
C THR A 37 -0.31 4.58 -3.61
N VAL A 38 -0.09 3.94 -2.47
CA VAL A 38 -0.40 2.53 -2.24
C VAL A 38 -1.68 2.46 -1.43
N TYR A 39 -2.65 1.71 -1.95
CA TYR A 39 -3.88 1.42 -1.23
C TYR A 39 -3.72 0.10 -0.49
N GLY A 40 -4.01 0.13 0.81
CA GLY A 40 -4.00 -1.05 1.64
C GLY A 40 -5.18 -1.07 2.60
N ARG A 41 -5.31 -2.17 3.34
CA ARG A 41 -6.47 -2.43 4.19
C ARG A 41 -6.21 -1.94 5.61
N ALA A 42 -7.26 -1.53 6.31
CA ALA A 42 -7.19 -0.96 7.66
C ALA A 42 -6.54 -1.88 8.71
N HIS A 43 -6.52 -3.19 8.46
CA HIS A 43 -5.92 -4.17 9.37
C HIS A 43 -4.42 -4.38 9.16
N TYR A 44 -3.86 -3.90 8.04
CA TYR A 44 -2.45 -4.07 7.69
C TYR A 44 -1.69 -2.74 7.68
N ILE A 45 -2.38 -1.63 7.40
CA ILE A 45 -1.81 -0.29 7.49
C ILE A 45 -2.43 0.43 8.68
N SER A 46 -1.58 0.94 9.58
CA SER A 46 -2.04 1.83 10.64
C SER A 46 -2.64 3.09 10.01
N PRO A 47 -3.90 3.48 10.32
CA PRO A 47 -4.51 4.71 9.81
C PRO A 47 -3.75 5.99 10.17
N ARG A 48 -2.84 5.90 11.15
CA ARG A 48 -1.97 7.01 11.59
C ARG A 48 -0.73 7.16 10.71
N GLN A 49 -0.38 6.13 9.93
CA GLN A 49 0.75 6.16 9.01
C GLN A 49 0.24 6.39 7.59
N LEU A 50 0.23 7.66 7.19
CA LEU A 50 -0.24 8.09 5.87
C LEU A 50 0.86 8.17 4.83
N GLU A 51 2.12 7.94 5.24
CA GLU A 51 3.28 7.99 4.37
C GLU A 51 4.33 6.96 4.80
N TYR A 52 5.04 6.41 3.83
CA TYR A 52 6.13 5.46 4.02
C TYR A 52 7.20 5.68 2.95
N HIS A 53 8.39 6.16 3.36
CA HIS A 53 9.49 6.51 2.44
C HIS A 53 9.04 7.37 1.24
N GLY A 54 8.22 8.41 1.47
CA GLY A 54 7.67 9.27 0.42
C GLY A 54 6.53 8.67 -0.39
N VAL A 55 6.17 7.40 -0.16
CA VAL A 55 4.98 6.75 -0.73
C VAL A 55 3.79 7.10 0.14
N ARG A 56 2.71 7.61 -0.46
CA ARG A 56 1.48 7.85 0.29
C ARG A 56 0.71 6.56 0.51
N LEU A 57 0.17 6.41 1.70
CA LEU A 57 -0.66 5.28 2.07
C LEU A 57 -2.12 5.72 2.16
N LYS A 58 -2.99 5.04 1.43
CA LYS A 58 -4.44 5.18 1.60
C LYS A 58 -5.03 3.91 2.16
N VAL A 59 -5.66 4.06 3.32
CA VAL A 59 -6.36 2.98 3.99
C VAL A 59 -7.77 2.89 3.44
N LEU A 60 -8.13 1.72 2.90
CA LEU A 60 -9.48 1.43 2.46
C LEU A 60 -10.30 0.79 3.59
N PRO A 61 -11.54 1.26 3.83
CA PRO A 61 -12.45 0.60 4.75
C PRO A 61 -12.83 -0.76 4.14
N THR A 62 -12.44 -1.83 4.82
CA THR A 62 -12.72 -3.21 4.42
C THR A 62 -13.44 -3.91 5.58
N ILE A 63 -14.35 -4.81 5.26
CA ILE A 63 -15.03 -5.62 6.27
C ILE A 63 -14.13 -6.84 6.51
N ARG A 64 -13.67 -7.01 7.76
CA ARG A 64 -12.77 -8.09 8.16
C ARG A 64 -13.44 -9.46 8.06
N HIS A 65 -13.55 -9.98 6.85
CA HIS A 65 -14.18 -11.25 6.56
C HIS A 65 -13.55 -11.84 5.30
N LYS A 66 -13.29 -13.15 5.30
CA LYS A 66 -12.56 -13.85 4.21
C LYS A 66 -13.06 -13.49 2.80
N TYR A 67 -14.36 -13.26 2.65
CA TYR A 67 -15.00 -12.96 1.37
C TYR A 67 -15.23 -11.48 1.09
N PHE A 68 -15.13 -10.61 2.11
CA PHE A 68 -15.38 -9.16 1.99
C PHE A 68 -14.12 -8.32 2.22
N ASP A 69 -12.97 -8.97 2.34
CA ASP A 69 -11.67 -8.33 2.57
C ASP A 69 -10.89 -8.11 1.27
N THR A 70 -11.33 -8.68 0.14
CA THR A 70 -10.67 -8.54 -1.18
C THR A 70 -11.27 -7.37 -1.98
N VAL A 71 -10.40 -6.51 -2.51
CA VAL A 71 -10.72 -5.38 -3.40
C VAL A 71 -10.08 -5.62 -4.76
#